data_AF-A0A838JRG2-F1
#
_entry.id   AF-A0A838JRG2-F1
#
_cell.length_a   1.000
_cell.length_b   1.000
_cell.length_c   1.000
_cell.angle_alpha   90.00
_cell.angle_beta   90.00
_cell.angle_gamma   90.00
#
_symmetry.space_group_name_H-M   'P 1'
#
loop_
_entity.id
_entity.type
_entity.pdbx_description
1 polymer ?
#
loop_
_entity_poly.entity_id
_entity_poly.type
_entity_poly.pdbx_seq_one_letter_code
_entity_poly.pdbx_strand_id
1 'polypeptide(L)' 'MIVTIAMGAQANWLGSPLEGMQAMTAYIVQVVGGETPRGSVTYESIFAVGSALFLMTLTLNLVSYWFVRRYRETY' A
#
# COMPACT_ATOMS: atom_id res chain seq x y z
N MET A 1 -13.01 4.93 4.89
CA MET A 1 -11.91 4.00 5.26
C MET A 1 -11.29 4.50 6.55
N ILE A 2 -10.99 3.63 7.52
CA ILE A 2 -10.33 4.07 8.78
C ILE A 2 -8.86 4.46 8.53
N VAL A 3 -8.21 3.77 7.59
CA VAL A 3 -6.79 3.93 7.26
C VAL A 3 -6.48 5.30 6.65
N THR A 4 -7.44 5.93 5.96
CA THR A 4 -7.28 7.29 5.39
C THR A 4 -7.31 8.39 6.45
N ILE A 5 -7.86 8.10 7.63
CA ILE A 5 -7.94 9.04 8.76
C ILE A 5 -6.74 8.82 9.69
N ALA A 6 -6.30 7.57 9.85
CA ALA A 6 -5.23 7.20 10.78
C ALA A 6 -3.81 7.44 10.23
N MET A 7 -3.61 7.29 8.92
CA MET A 7 -2.33 7.49 8.27
C MET A 7 -2.39 8.84 7.56
N GLY A 8 -1.58 9.81 8.01
CA GLY A 8 -1.61 11.20 7.54
C GLY A 8 -1.39 11.36 6.03
N ALA A 9 -1.49 12.59 5.54
CA ALA A 9 -1.35 12.89 4.11
C ALA A 9 0.10 13.12 3.64
N GLN A 10 1.08 13.07 4.54
CA GLN A 10 2.48 13.33 4.22
C GLN A 10 3.20 12.03 3.81
N ALA A 11 3.73 12.01 2.59
CA ALA A 11 4.63 10.98 2.11
C ALA A 11 6.07 11.22 2.65
N ASN A 12 6.29 10.95 3.94
CA ASN A 12 7.62 10.98 4.55
C ASN A 12 8.32 9.62 4.42
N TRP A 13 9.62 9.64 4.17
CA TRP A 13 10.48 8.44 4.23
C TRP A 13 10.80 8.09 5.69
N LEU A 14 10.97 6.79 5.99
CA LEU A 14 11.31 6.28 7.33
C LEU A 14 12.67 6.82 7.81
N GLY A 15 12.69 8.03 8.35
CA GLY A 15 13.81 8.58 9.13
C GLY A 15 13.66 8.28 10.62
N SER A 16 12.42 8.23 11.12
CA SER A 16 12.10 7.89 12.50
C SER A 16 10.68 7.29 12.62
N PRO A 17 10.44 6.31 13.52
CA PRO A 17 9.12 5.72 13.74
C PRO A 17 8.13 6.68 14.45
N LEU A 18 8.57 7.88 14.83
CA LEU A 18 7.76 8.93 15.44
C LEU A 18 7.12 9.84 14.37
N GLU A 19 7.60 9.80 13.13
CA GLU A 19 7.08 10.59 12.02
C GLU A 19 5.91 9.88 11.33
N GLY A 20 4.86 10.65 11.04
CA GLY A 20 3.71 10.16 10.30
C GLY A 20 4.08 9.82 8.86
N MET A 21 3.63 8.65 8.39
CA MET A 21 3.78 8.17 7.02
C MET A 21 2.40 8.03 6.37
N GLN A 22 2.34 8.30 5.07
CA GLN A 22 1.16 8.05 4.25
C GLN A 22 1.08 6.58 3.83
N ALA A 23 -0.08 5.96 4.07
CA ALA A 23 -0.35 4.62 3.55
C ALA A 23 -0.60 4.67 2.03
N MET A 24 -0.09 3.67 1.30
CA MET A 24 -0.35 3.55 -0.15
C MET A 24 -1.84 3.51 -0.47
N THR A 25 -2.66 2.86 0.36
CA THR A 25 -4.13 2.84 0.20
C THR A 25 -4.77 4.21 0.46
N ALA A 26 -4.23 5.00 1.38
CA ALA A 26 -4.70 6.36 1.64
C ALA A 26 -4.36 7.29 0.46
N TYR A 27 -3.17 7.15 -0.11
CA TYR A 27 -2.76 7.84 -1.34
C TYR A 27 -3.71 7.56 -2.51
N ILE A 28 -4.01 6.28 -2.78
CA ILE A 28 -4.92 5.89 -3.87
C ILE A 28 -6.29 6.57 -3.72
N VAL A 29 -6.86 6.57 -2.52
CA VAL A 29 -8.16 7.21 -2.27
C VAL A 29 -8.10 8.72 -2.47
N GLN A 30 -7.01 9.38 -2.06
CA GLN A 30 -6.84 10.82 -2.26
C GLN A 30 -6.80 11.20 -3.74
N VAL A 31 -6.05 10.45 -4.56
CA VAL A 31 -5.94 10.77 -5.99
C VAL A 31 -7.23 10.41 -6.74
N VAL A 32 -7.89 9.32 -6.38
CA VAL A 32 -9.18 8.91 -6.99
C VAL A 32 -10.32 9.85 -6.58
N GLY A 33 -10.32 10.35 -5.34
CA GLY A 33 -11.33 11.27 -4.82
C GLY A 33 -11.05 12.75 -5.12
N GLY A 34 -9.84 13.10 -5.57
CA GLY A 34 -9.45 14.46 -5.95
C GLY A 34 -9.80 14.78 -7.41
N GLU A 35 -9.92 16.07 -7.73
CA GLU A 35 -10.11 16.58 -9.10
C GLU A 35 -8.81 16.47 -9.94
N THR A 36 -8.17 15.31 -9.91
CA THR A 36 -6.93 15.08 -10.64
C THR A 36 -7.26 14.91 -12.13
N PRO A 37 -6.74 15.76 -13.03
CA PRO A 37 -7.02 15.65 -14.46
C PRO A 37 -6.53 14.30 -14.99
N ARG A 38 -7.36 13.63 -15.79
CA ARG A 38 -6.95 12.43 -16.54
C ARG A 38 -5.79 12.78 -17.47
N GLY A 39 -4.72 11.99 -17.44
CA GLY A 39 -3.47 12.26 -18.18
C GLY A 39 -2.43 13.06 -17.41
N SER A 40 -2.68 13.39 -16.14
CA SER A 40 -1.64 13.90 -15.24
C SER A 40 -0.77 12.76 -14.70
N VAL A 41 0.50 13.06 -14.42
CA VAL A 41 1.44 12.11 -13.81
C VAL A 41 0.90 11.53 -12.51
N THR A 42 0.18 12.34 -11.72
CA THR A 42 -0.46 11.92 -10.46
C THR A 42 -1.57 10.89 -10.69
N TYR A 43 -2.33 10.99 -11.79
CA TYR A 43 -3.36 10.01 -12.10
C TYR A 43 -2.74 8.67 -12.53
N GLU A 44 -1.69 8.72 -13.35
CA GLU A 44 -0.99 7.52 -13.83
C GLU A 44 -0.23 6.79 -12.72
N SER A 45 0.29 7.52 -11.73
CA SER A 45 1.00 6.92 -10.59
C SER A 45 0.09 6.04 -9.72
N ILE A 46 -1.24 6.18 -9.77
CA ILE A 46 -2.15 5.25 -9.08
C ILE A 46 -1.94 3.82 -9.57
N PHE A 47 -1.73 3.61 -10.87
CA PHE A 47 -1.52 2.27 -11.43
C PHE A 47 -0.21 1.66 -10.95
N ALA A 48 0.85 2.48 -10.84
CA ALA A 48 2.13 2.04 -10.31
C ALA A 48 2.05 1.71 -8.80
N VAL A 49 1.40 2.56 -8.00
CA VAL A 49 1.22 2.32 -6.56
C VAL A 49 0.30 1.12 -6.32
N GLY A 50 -0.77 0.98 -7.11
CA GLY A 50 -1.70 -0.14 -7.04
C GLY A 50 -1.04 -1.48 -7.40
N SER A 51 -0.23 -1.51 -8.45
CA SER A 51 0.51 -2.71 -8.84
C SER A 51 1.57 -3.07 -7.80
N ALA A 52 2.29 -2.09 -7.24
CA ALA A 52 3.24 -2.30 -6.16
C ALA A 52 2.57 -2.87 -4.90
N LEU A 53 1.43 -2.31 -4.48
CA LEU A 53 0.67 -2.79 -3.33
C LEU A 53 0.15 -4.22 -3.55
N PHE A 54 -0.33 -4.51 -4.75
CA PHE A 54 -0.76 -5.86 -5.14
C PHE A 54 0.40 -6.85 -5.06
N LEU A 55 1.55 -6.53 -5.68
CA LEU A 55 2.73 -7.40 -5.65
C LEU A 55 3.26 -7.60 -4.23
N MET A 56 3.28 -6.56 -3.41
CA MET A 56 3.69 -6.65 -2.00
C MET A 56 2.77 -7.60 -1.22
N THR A 57 1.45 -7.42 -1.36
CA THR A 57 0.45 -8.26 -0.67
C THR A 57 0.51 -9.70 -1.17
N LEU A 58 0.64 -9.89 -2.49
CA LEU A 58 0.78 -11.20 -3.12
C LEU A 58 2.03 -11.90 -2.61
N THR A 59 3.17 -11.21 -2.58
CA THR A 59 4.44 -11.77 -2.08
C THR A 59 4.32 -12.19 -0.62
N LEU A 60 3.76 -11.34 0.24
CA LEU A 60 3.50 -11.69 1.63
C LEU A 60 2.59 -12.91 1.75
N ASN A 61 1.58 -13.03 0.88
CA ASN A 61 0.68 -14.17 0.87
C ASN A 61 1.37 -15.47 0.40
N LEU A 62 2.19 -15.41 -0.65
CA LEU A 62 3.00 -16.55 -1.10
C LEU A 62 3.99 -16.99 -0.03
N VAL A 63 4.67 -16.05 0.63
CA VAL A 63 5.61 -16.35 1.72
C VAL A 63 4.87 -17.00 2.89
N SER A 64 3.71 -16.47 3.27
CA SER A 64 2.86 -17.05 4.31
C SER A 64 2.44 -18.48 3.95
N TYR A 65 1.99 -18.72 2.72
CA TYR A 65 1.64 -20.05 2.24
C TYR A 65 2.85 -21.01 2.26
N TRP A 66 4.01 -20.56 1.80
CA TRP A 66 5.23 -21.36 1.80
C TRP A 66 5.67 -21.71 3.23
N PHE A 67 5.63 -20.74 4.14
CA PHE A 67 5.92 -20.93 5.55
C PHE A 67 4.97 -21.97 6.17
N VAL A 68 3.67 -21.78 6.02
CA VAL A 68 2.67 -22.72 6.55
C VAL A 68 2.86 -24.13 5.96
N ARG A 69 3.15 -24.25 4.66
CA ARG A 69 3.42 -25.55 4.03
C ARG A 69 4.69 -26.22 4.57
N ARG A 70 5.71 -25.44 4.95
CA ARG A 70 6.98 -25.96 5.49
C ARG A 70 6.85 -26.48 6.93
N TYR A 71 5.95 -25.89 7.72
CA TYR A 71 5.75 -26.19 9.16
C TYR A 71 4.44 -26.92 9.46
N ARG A 72 3.59 -27.20 8.47
CA ARG A 72 2.47 -28.13 8.61
C ARG A 72 3.04 -29.54 8.76
N GLU A 73 3.25 -29.97 10.00
CA GLU A 73 3.32 -31.39 10.31
C GLU A 73 1.97 -32.01 9.95
N THR A 74 2.02 -33.05 9.13
CA THR A 74 0.83 -33.83 8.78
C THR A 74 0.48 -34.65 10.01
N TYR A 75 -0.48 -34.16 10.80
CA TYR A 75 -1.27 -35.01 11.68
C TYR A 75 -2.35 -35.71 10.86
#